data_AF-A0A0A8Z8K7-F1
#
_entry.id   AF-A0A0A8Z8K7-F1
#
_cell.length_a   1.000
_cell.length_b   1.000
_cell.length_c   1.000
_cell.angle_alpha   90.00
_cell.angle_beta   90.00
_cell.angle_gamma   90.00
#
_symmetry.space_group_name_H-M   'P 1'
#
loop_
_entity.id
_entity.type
_entity.pdbx_description
1 polymer ?
#
loop_
_entity_poly.entity_id
_entity_poly.type
_entity_poly.pdbx_seq_one_letter_code
_entity_poly.pdbx_strand_id
1 'polypeptide(L)'
;MRKRDSDILLLKRELEGLQRENSRLNKQIKSKQSVNKRDKVFAVPKEFITARQSELLELFKVASTLVHDFARSITSLVISSDNCIGRADAAEQSWNRNSLEAYLSRTMLGTRTEEREEAFEIDAVRFDRIMRFRDPLDALMQYPSSSFSRFCQTRYLAAVSSEIEAAIFRNLDQRAFVSRGGHPSTWFYRAFATMARSAWALHVVMAKYCSAGQSVRMFYARRGSKYAEEYMESVAAPASGCVAFTVTPGVKVGDTVVACMVFLCDPQDANNVQ
;
A
#
# COMPACT_ATOMS: atom_id res chain seq x y z
N MET A 1 30.98 -23.93 45.59
CA MET A 1 29.55 -23.57 45.56
C MET A 1 29.34 -22.05 45.53
N ARG A 2 29.89 -21.28 46.48
CA ARG A 2 29.76 -19.81 46.58
C ARG A 2 29.81 -18.96 45.28
N LYS A 3 30.71 -19.25 44.32
CA LYS A 3 30.85 -18.42 43.10
C LYS A 3 29.67 -18.56 42.13
N ARG A 4 29.16 -19.79 41.94
CA ARG A 4 27.99 -20.03 41.06
C ARG A 4 26.72 -19.43 41.63
N ASP A 5 26.58 -19.44 42.95
CA ASP A 5 25.42 -18.86 43.63
C ASP A 5 25.41 -17.33 43.50
N SER A 6 26.58 -16.69 43.53
CA SER A 6 26.72 -15.25 43.21
C SER A 6 26.38 -14.93 41.75
N ASP A 7 26.81 -15.77 40.80
CA ASP A 7 26.51 -15.56 39.38
C ASP A 7 25.00 -15.72 39.09
N ILE A 8 24.34 -16.71 39.73
CA ILE A 8 22.89 -16.90 39.64
C ILE A 8 22.14 -15.70 40.22
N LEU A 9 22.61 -15.13 41.33
CA LEU A 9 22.01 -13.92 41.93
C LEU A 9 22.18 -12.68 41.03
N LEU A 10 23.33 -12.55 40.36
CA LEU A 10 23.57 -11.46 39.42
C LEU A 10 22.64 -11.55 38.20
N LEU A 11 22.55 -12.73 37.59
CA LEU A 11 21.70 -12.97 36.43
C LEU A 11 20.22 -12.76 36.74
N LYS A 12 19.76 -13.16 37.95
CA LYS A 12 18.38 -12.87 38.39
C LYS A 12 18.11 -11.38 38.48
N ARG A 13 19.04 -10.61 39.05
CA ARG A 13 18.92 -9.14 39.16
C ARG A 13 18.88 -8.47 37.79
N GLU A 14 19.70 -8.95 36.85
CA GLU A 14 19.74 -8.44 35.49
C GLU A 14 18.45 -8.77 34.71
N LEU A 15 17.92 -9.99 34.85
CA LEU A 15 16.64 -10.39 34.28
C LEU A 15 15.48 -9.52 34.78
N GLU A 16 15.43 -9.25 36.09
CA GLU A 16 14.43 -8.36 36.69
C GLU A 16 14.57 -6.91 36.18
N GLY A 17 15.81 -6.46 35.94
CA GLY A 17 16.10 -5.17 35.32
C GLY A 17 15.54 -5.08 33.90
N LEU A 18 15.84 -6.10 33.08
CA LEU A 18 15.36 -6.21 31.70
C LEU A 18 13.83 -6.34 31.63
N GLN A 19 13.20 -7.08 32.54
CA GLN A 19 11.74 -7.19 32.60
C GLN A 19 11.07 -5.86 32.93
N ARG A 20 11.67 -5.07 33.84
CA ARG A 20 11.20 -3.71 34.17
C ARG A 20 11.34 -2.77 32.97
N GLU A 21 12.48 -2.81 32.29
CA GLU A 21 12.72 -1.99 31.09
C GLU A 21 11.78 -2.39 29.94
N ASN A 22 11.59 -3.68 29.69
CA ASN A 22 10.68 -4.18 28.67
C ASN A 22 9.22 -3.80 28.98
N SER A 23 8.82 -3.84 30.25
CA SER A 23 7.50 -3.35 30.69
C SER A 23 7.34 -1.84 30.47
N ARG A 24 8.40 -1.05 30.71
CA ARG A 24 8.41 0.41 30.47
C ARG A 24 8.30 0.72 28.98
N LEU A 25 9.09 0.04 28.15
CA LEU A 25 9.07 0.18 26.70
C LEU A 25 7.71 -0.25 26.13
N ASN A 26 7.12 -1.36 26.59
CA ASN A 26 5.77 -1.76 26.20
C ASN A 26 4.71 -0.71 26.57
N LYS A 27 4.81 -0.08 27.74
CA LYS A 27 3.93 1.06 28.11
C LYS A 27 4.14 2.26 27.19
N GLN A 28 5.38 2.59 26.84
CA GLN A 28 5.69 3.68 25.90
C GLN A 28 5.21 3.36 24.47
N ILE A 29 5.32 2.11 24.01
CA ILE A 29 4.79 1.67 22.71
C ILE A 29 3.27 1.80 22.71
N LYS A 30 2.59 1.33 23.76
CA LYS A 30 1.13 1.44 23.90
C LYS A 30 0.66 2.89 23.99
N SER A 31 1.41 3.77 24.65
CA SER A 31 1.11 5.20 24.72
C SER A 31 1.38 5.91 23.37
N LYS A 32 2.46 5.57 22.66
CA LYS A 32 2.75 6.10 21.32
C LYS A 32 1.76 5.61 20.26
N GLN A 33 1.26 4.38 20.39
CA GLN A 33 0.13 3.88 19.58
C GLN A 33 -1.16 4.68 19.85
N SER A 34 -1.39 5.15 21.08
CA SER A 34 -2.53 6.02 21.40
C SER A 34 -2.41 7.45 20.85
N VAL A 35 -1.20 7.94 20.55
CA VAL A 35 -0.96 9.28 19.97
C VAL A 35 -1.11 9.26 18.44
N ASN A 36 -0.98 8.09 17.80
CA ASN A 36 -1.29 7.88 16.39
C ASN A 36 -2.78 7.70 16.10
N LYS A 37 -3.67 8.36 16.86
CA LYS A 37 -5.08 8.54 16.50
C LYS A 37 -5.22 9.53 15.33
N ARG A 38 -4.66 9.17 14.17
CA ARG A 38 -5.31 9.46 12.89
C ARG A 38 -6.19 8.26 12.54
N ASP A 39 -7.09 7.93 13.46
CA ASP A 39 -8.20 7.02 13.25
C ASP A 39 -9.21 7.72 12.32
N LYS A 40 -8.84 7.95 11.06
CA LYS A 40 -9.82 7.78 9.99
C LYS A 40 -10.01 6.28 9.85
N VAL A 41 -10.75 5.72 10.81
CA VAL A 41 -11.20 4.34 10.79
C VAL A 41 -11.78 4.11 9.41
N PHE A 42 -11.28 3.06 8.77
CA PHE A 42 -11.75 2.53 7.50
C PHE A 42 -13.24 2.18 7.65
N ALA A 43 -14.12 3.17 7.45
CA ALA A 43 -15.56 3.01 7.50
C ALA A 43 -15.99 2.55 6.10
N VAL A 44 -15.84 1.25 5.84
CA VAL A 44 -16.49 0.67 4.66
C VAL A 44 -17.98 0.63 4.95
N PRO A 45 -18.82 1.09 4.02
CA PRO A 45 -20.27 1.01 4.14
C PRO A 45 -20.72 -0.40 4.51
N LYS A 46 -21.56 -0.49 5.55
CA LYS A 46 -22.05 -1.75 6.15
C LYS A 46 -23.06 -2.51 5.28
N GLU A 47 -23.43 -1.95 4.13
CA GLU A 47 -24.47 -2.50 3.26
C GLU A 47 -23.98 -2.60 1.81
N PHE A 48 -23.47 -3.79 1.50
CA PHE A 48 -22.81 -4.15 0.26
C PHE A 48 -23.76 -4.41 -0.94
N ILE A 49 -25.06 -4.16 -0.76
CA ILE A 49 -26.12 -4.39 -1.77
C ILE A 49 -26.49 -3.08 -2.51
N THR A 50 -26.06 -1.92 -1.99
CA THR A 50 -26.46 -0.59 -2.48
C THR A 50 -25.30 0.39 -2.47
N ALA A 51 -24.08 -0.09 -2.74
CA ALA A 51 -22.94 0.81 -2.75
C ALA A 51 -23.19 1.92 -3.76
N ARG A 52 -23.30 3.18 -3.31
CA ARG A 52 -23.56 4.34 -4.17
C ARG A 52 -22.28 4.74 -4.92
N GLN A 53 -22.41 5.44 -6.06
CA GLN A 53 -21.24 5.90 -6.82
C GLN A 53 -20.26 6.68 -5.93
N SER A 54 -20.79 7.45 -4.98
CA SER A 54 -20.01 8.16 -3.96
C SER A 54 -19.15 7.24 -3.10
N GLU A 55 -19.62 6.04 -2.75
CA GLU A 55 -18.88 5.10 -1.92
C GLU A 55 -17.72 4.45 -2.68
N LEU A 56 -17.93 4.15 -3.96
CA LEU A 56 -16.87 3.67 -4.85
C LEU A 56 -15.79 4.75 -5.03
N LEU A 57 -16.20 6.01 -5.22
CA LEU A 57 -15.27 7.14 -5.34
C LEU A 57 -14.50 7.39 -4.05
N GLU A 58 -15.14 7.32 -2.89
CA GLU A 58 -14.46 7.43 -1.60
C GLU A 58 -13.50 6.27 -1.36
N LEU A 59 -13.90 5.04 -1.70
CA LEU A 59 -13.01 3.87 -1.60
C LEU A 59 -11.81 4.00 -2.54
N PHE A 60 -12.02 4.52 -3.75
CA PHE A 60 -10.94 4.84 -4.69
C PHE A 60 -9.95 5.84 -4.09
N LYS A 61 -10.45 6.97 -3.55
CA LYS A 61 -9.61 7.98 -2.88
C LYS A 61 -8.81 7.40 -1.71
N VAL A 62 -9.48 6.60 -0.87
CA VAL A 62 -8.84 5.93 0.28
C VAL A 62 -7.76 4.96 -0.19
N ALA A 63 -8.02 4.16 -1.22
CA ALA A 63 -7.03 3.22 -1.77
C ALA A 63 -5.82 3.97 -2.36
N SER A 64 -6.04 5.01 -3.16
CA SER A 64 -4.98 5.86 -3.70
C SER A 64 -4.15 6.54 -2.61
N THR A 65 -4.80 6.99 -1.52
CA THR A 65 -4.11 7.62 -0.38
C THR A 65 -3.22 6.62 0.35
N LEU A 66 -3.71 5.39 0.57
CA LEU A 66 -2.91 4.34 1.22
C LEU A 66 -1.73 3.87 0.35
N VAL A 67 -1.89 3.89 -0.97
CA VAL A 67 -0.77 3.67 -1.90
C VAL A 67 0.29 4.77 -1.75
N HIS A 68 -0.13 6.04 -1.76
CA HIS A 68 0.77 7.18 -1.55
C HIS A 68 1.52 7.08 -0.22
N ASP A 69 0.81 6.78 0.88
CA ASP A 69 1.39 6.67 2.21
C ASP A 69 2.39 5.51 2.31
N PHE A 70 2.10 4.37 1.66
CA PHE A 70 3.00 3.23 1.61
C PHE A 70 4.25 3.51 0.76
N ALA A 71 4.08 4.16 -0.41
CA ALA A 71 5.20 4.61 -1.25
C ALA A 71 6.13 5.55 -0.47
N ARG A 72 5.56 6.55 0.21
CA ARG A 72 6.31 7.47 1.08
C ARG A 72 7.05 6.75 2.19
N SER A 73 6.42 5.74 2.79
CA SER A 73 7.04 4.92 3.83
C SER A 73 8.24 4.14 3.29
N ILE A 74 8.12 3.50 2.12
CA ILE A 74 9.24 2.81 1.45
C ILE A 74 10.39 3.79 1.17
N THR A 75 10.11 4.94 0.55
CA THR A 75 11.14 5.95 0.27
C THR A 75 11.88 6.36 1.54
N SER A 76 11.15 6.64 2.62
CA SER A 76 11.75 7.01 3.91
C SER A 76 12.64 5.92 4.50
N LEU A 77 12.24 4.65 4.38
CA LEU A 77 12.99 3.51 4.92
C LEU A 77 14.24 3.22 4.10
N VAL A 78 14.14 3.26 2.77
CA VAL A 78 15.28 3.05 1.88
C VAL A 78 16.34 4.13 2.14
N ILE A 79 15.93 5.41 2.19
CA ILE A 79 16.83 6.54 2.52
C ILE A 79 17.49 6.36 3.90
N SER A 80 16.77 5.83 4.89
CA SER A 80 17.33 5.59 6.23
C SER A 80 18.30 4.40 6.27
N SER A 81 18.15 3.43 5.35
CA SER A 81 18.93 2.19 5.32
C SER A 81 20.23 2.32 4.53
N ASP A 82 20.23 3.14 3.48
CA ASP A 82 21.42 3.46 2.72
C ASP A 82 22.11 4.65 3.38
N ASN A 83 23.14 4.39 4.18
CA ASN A 83 24.07 5.41 4.71
C ASN A 83 24.89 6.13 3.61
N CYS A 84 24.39 6.18 2.38
CA CYS A 84 25.12 6.63 1.20
C CYS A 84 24.77 8.09 0.88
N ILE A 85 25.75 8.92 1.23
CA ILE A 85 25.95 10.28 0.79
C ILE A 85 26.01 10.30 -0.75
N GLY A 86 24.89 10.70 -1.33
CA GLY A 86 24.76 11.17 -2.70
C GLY A 86 23.47 11.96 -2.70
N ARG A 87 23.56 13.28 -2.49
CA ARG A 87 22.39 14.15 -2.46
C ARG A 87 21.87 14.25 -3.89
N ALA A 88 21.11 13.23 -4.32
CA ALA A 88 20.29 13.30 -5.53
C ALA A 88 19.63 14.67 -5.54
N ASP A 89 19.66 15.36 -6.67
CA ASP A 89 19.07 16.68 -6.73
C ASP A 89 17.56 16.62 -6.44
N ALA A 90 16.94 17.78 -6.18
CA ALA A 90 15.52 17.80 -5.82
C ALA A 90 14.61 17.23 -6.93
N ALA A 91 15.05 17.29 -8.19
CA ALA A 91 14.29 16.79 -9.33
C ALA A 91 14.35 15.25 -9.41
N GLU A 92 15.53 14.67 -9.23
CA GLU A 92 15.75 13.22 -9.17
C GLU A 92 15.03 12.59 -7.98
N GLN A 93 15.06 13.24 -6.81
CA GLN A 93 14.29 12.79 -5.65
C GLN A 93 12.78 12.83 -5.90
N SER A 94 12.29 13.89 -6.55
CA SER A 94 10.89 14.00 -6.95
C SER A 94 10.51 12.91 -7.95
N TRP A 95 11.33 12.68 -8.97
CA TRP A 95 11.14 11.62 -9.95
C TRP A 95 11.06 10.24 -9.29
N ASN A 96 12.05 9.89 -8.46
CA ASN A 96 12.13 8.60 -7.79
C ASN A 96 10.95 8.34 -6.86
N ARG A 97 10.50 9.37 -6.13
CA ARG A 97 9.33 9.26 -5.26
C ARG A 97 8.06 9.03 -6.07
N ASN A 98 7.84 9.83 -7.11
CA ASN A 98 6.63 9.75 -7.93
C ASN A 98 6.62 8.50 -8.83
N SER A 99 7.77 8.00 -9.27
CA SER A 99 7.87 6.77 -10.06
C SER A 99 7.59 5.52 -9.22
N LEU A 100 8.05 5.47 -7.97
CA LEU A 100 7.68 4.42 -7.02
C LEU A 100 6.18 4.43 -6.74
N GLU A 101 5.60 5.62 -6.51
CA GLU A 101 4.16 5.75 -6.31
C GLU A 101 3.37 5.33 -7.55
N ALA A 102 3.79 5.74 -8.75
CA ALA A 102 3.21 5.30 -10.02
C ALA A 102 3.22 3.78 -10.17
N TYR A 103 4.36 3.17 -9.85
CA TYR A 103 4.53 1.72 -9.87
C TYR A 103 3.57 1.03 -8.91
N LEU A 104 3.49 1.51 -7.66
CA LEU A 104 2.60 0.94 -6.65
C LEU A 104 1.13 1.17 -7.00
N SER A 105 0.74 2.34 -7.50
CA SER A 105 -0.63 2.63 -7.95
C SER A 105 -1.05 1.68 -9.05
N ARG A 106 -0.22 1.48 -10.07
CA ARG A 106 -0.48 0.52 -11.13
C ARG A 106 -0.54 -0.91 -10.59
N THR A 107 0.37 -1.26 -9.69
CA THR A 107 0.48 -2.60 -9.12
C THR A 107 -0.60 -2.92 -8.10
N MET A 108 -1.19 -1.95 -7.41
CA MET A 108 -2.23 -2.21 -6.40
C MET A 108 -3.63 -1.98 -6.96
N LEU A 109 -3.83 -0.87 -7.68
CA LEU A 109 -5.15 -0.45 -8.17
C LEU A 109 -5.45 -0.99 -9.56
N GLY A 110 -4.44 -1.32 -10.37
CA GLY A 110 -4.66 -1.87 -11.71
C GLY A 110 -5.18 -3.31 -11.68
N THR A 111 -6.18 -3.59 -12.51
CA THR A 111 -6.65 -4.96 -12.79
C THR A 111 -5.68 -5.62 -13.78
N ARG A 112 -5.17 -6.81 -13.44
CA ARG A 112 -4.42 -7.62 -14.42
C ARG A 112 -5.42 -8.50 -15.15
N THR A 113 -5.30 -8.61 -16.47
CA THR A 113 -6.20 -9.39 -17.35
C THR A 113 -6.30 -10.87 -16.92
N GLU A 114 -5.32 -11.36 -16.16
CA GLU A 114 -5.24 -12.74 -15.65
C GLU A 114 -5.96 -12.95 -14.30
N GLU A 115 -6.34 -11.87 -13.61
CA GLU A 115 -7.17 -11.94 -12.39
C GLU A 115 -8.63 -12.11 -12.83
N ARG A 116 -8.99 -13.35 -13.17
CA ARG A 116 -10.34 -13.77 -13.59
C ARG A 116 -11.43 -13.10 -12.75
N GLU A 117 -12.33 -12.41 -13.43
CA GLU A 117 -13.53 -11.75 -12.88
C GLU A 117 -14.37 -12.70 -12.01
N GLU A 118 -14.35 -14.01 -12.30
CA GLU A 118 -14.98 -15.08 -11.49
C GLU A 118 -14.48 -15.12 -10.04
N ALA A 119 -13.22 -14.76 -9.78
CA ALA A 119 -12.68 -14.76 -8.42
C ALA A 119 -13.40 -13.73 -7.55
N PHE A 120 -13.62 -12.52 -8.09
CA PHE A 120 -14.18 -11.40 -7.35
C PHE A 120 -15.70 -11.52 -7.11
N GLU A 121 -16.44 -12.26 -7.96
CA GLU A 121 -17.86 -12.56 -7.72
C GLU A 121 -18.07 -13.48 -6.51
N ILE A 122 -17.23 -14.51 -6.33
CA ILE A 122 -17.27 -15.38 -5.14
C ILE A 122 -16.93 -14.58 -3.87
N ASP A 123 -16.10 -13.56 -4.01
CA ASP A 123 -15.57 -12.79 -2.89
C ASP A 123 -16.49 -11.70 -2.37
N ALA A 124 -17.47 -11.30 -3.17
CA ALA A 124 -18.60 -10.53 -2.70
C ALA A 124 -19.19 -11.10 -1.39
N VAL A 125 -19.32 -12.43 -1.33
CA VAL A 125 -19.90 -13.13 -0.18
C VAL A 125 -19.02 -13.04 1.07
N ARG A 126 -17.70 -12.87 0.90
CA ARG A 126 -16.72 -12.80 2.00
C ARG A 126 -16.26 -11.37 2.30
N PHE A 127 -16.66 -10.40 1.50
CA PHE A 127 -16.29 -8.99 1.64
C PHE A 127 -16.51 -8.48 3.07
N ASP A 128 -17.75 -8.55 3.56
CA ASP A 128 -18.10 -8.07 4.91
C ASP A 128 -17.29 -8.78 6.01
N ARG A 129 -16.97 -10.07 5.79
CA ARG A 129 -16.20 -10.87 6.74
C ARG A 129 -14.75 -10.42 6.84
N ILE A 130 -14.15 -9.93 5.75
CA ILE A 130 -12.79 -9.36 5.73
C ILE A 130 -12.83 -7.93 6.27
N MET A 131 -13.81 -7.12 5.86
CA MET A 131 -13.86 -5.69 6.20
C MET A 131 -14.21 -5.42 7.66
N ARG A 132 -14.90 -6.33 8.35
CA ARG A 132 -15.22 -6.19 9.80
C ARG A 132 -14.00 -6.17 10.71
N PHE A 133 -12.86 -6.68 10.27
CA PHE A 133 -11.64 -6.69 11.08
C PHE A 133 -11.01 -5.30 11.14
N ARG A 134 -10.52 -4.92 12.33
CA ARG A 134 -9.75 -3.67 12.47
C ARG A 134 -8.35 -3.82 11.87
N ASP A 135 -7.63 -4.88 12.26
CA ASP A 135 -6.32 -5.22 11.70
C ASP A 135 -6.51 -6.14 10.47
N PRO A 136 -5.99 -5.80 9.28
CA PRO A 136 -6.03 -6.69 8.13
C PRO A 136 -5.31 -8.02 8.38
N LEU A 137 -4.31 -8.08 9.28
CA LEU A 137 -3.64 -9.34 9.61
C LEU A 137 -4.59 -10.32 10.33
N ASP A 138 -5.50 -9.83 11.18
CA ASP A 138 -6.51 -10.67 11.83
C ASP A 138 -7.42 -11.34 10.80
N ALA A 139 -7.78 -10.61 9.73
CA ALA A 139 -8.56 -11.15 8.63
C ALA A 139 -7.79 -12.24 7.86
N LEU A 140 -6.49 -12.04 7.64
CA LEU A 140 -5.61 -13.02 6.96
C LEU A 140 -5.39 -14.28 7.81
N MET A 141 -5.28 -14.15 9.13
CA MET A 141 -5.20 -15.30 10.03
C MET A 141 -6.51 -16.08 10.08
N GLN A 142 -7.65 -15.39 10.10
CA GLN A 142 -8.95 -16.04 10.15
C GLN A 142 -9.35 -16.68 8.81
N TYR A 143 -8.92 -16.09 7.70
CA TYR A 143 -9.26 -16.51 6.33
C TYR A 143 -8.02 -16.63 5.42
N PRO A 144 -7.11 -17.59 5.70
CA PRO A 144 -5.83 -17.73 5.01
C PRO A 144 -5.95 -18.25 3.56
N SER A 145 -7.13 -18.67 3.13
CA SER A 145 -7.41 -19.10 1.75
C SER A 145 -8.39 -18.17 1.03
N SER A 146 -8.69 -17.01 1.62
CA SER A 146 -9.51 -15.98 0.97
C SER A 146 -8.82 -15.43 -0.27
N SER A 147 -9.58 -14.81 -1.17
CA SER A 147 -8.95 -14.05 -2.24
C SER A 147 -8.20 -12.84 -1.72
N PHE A 148 -8.60 -12.26 -0.60
CA PHE A 148 -7.82 -11.20 0.04
C PHE A 148 -6.42 -11.70 0.40
N SER A 149 -6.32 -12.93 0.94
CA SER A 149 -5.03 -13.58 1.19
C SER A 149 -4.23 -13.80 -0.11
N ARG A 150 -4.84 -14.37 -1.15
CA ARG A 150 -4.19 -14.57 -2.47
C ARG A 150 -3.77 -13.24 -3.11
N PHE A 151 -4.61 -12.22 -3.00
CA PHE A 151 -4.33 -10.85 -3.47
C PHE A 151 -3.13 -10.29 -2.71
N CYS A 152 -3.08 -10.40 -1.39
CA CYS A 152 -1.93 -10.00 -0.58
C CYS A 152 -0.65 -10.71 -1.00
N GLN A 153 -0.70 -12.03 -1.27
CA GLN A 153 0.46 -12.79 -1.73
C GLN A 153 0.96 -12.27 -3.08
N THR A 154 0.10 -12.26 -4.10
CA THR A 154 0.47 -11.83 -5.47
C THR A 154 0.94 -10.38 -5.49
N ARG A 155 0.20 -9.49 -4.80
CA ARG A 155 0.49 -8.06 -4.82
C ARG A 155 1.71 -7.70 -3.98
N TYR A 156 2.01 -8.41 -2.90
CA TYR A 156 3.24 -8.16 -2.15
C TYR A 156 4.47 -8.47 -3.01
N LEU A 157 4.49 -9.63 -3.66
CA LEU A 157 5.62 -10.08 -4.48
C LEU A 157 5.87 -9.17 -5.69
N ALA A 158 4.83 -8.48 -6.18
CA ALA A 158 4.92 -7.46 -7.20
C ALA A 158 5.29 -6.08 -6.61
N ALA A 159 4.54 -5.57 -5.64
CA ALA A 159 4.68 -4.21 -5.12
C ALA A 159 6.03 -3.97 -4.41
N VAL A 160 6.55 -4.97 -3.70
CA VAL A 160 7.82 -4.88 -2.97
C VAL A 160 8.84 -5.77 -3.68
N SER A 161 9.74 -5.13 -4.43
CA SER A 161 10.80 -5.84 -5.16
C SER A 161 11.83 -6.44 -4.20
N SER A 162 12.63 -7.40 -4.68
CA SER A 162 13.74 -7.97 -3.91
C SER A 162 14.74 -6.90 -3.47
N GLU A 163 14.97 -5.90 -4.31
CA GLU A 163 15.92 -4.82 -4.05
C GLU A 163 15.41 -3.90 -2.94
N ILE A 164 14.13 -3.53 -2.97
CA ILE A 164 13.49 -2.73 -1.91
C ILE A 164 13.55 -3.50 -0.58
N GLU A 165 13.22 -4.79 -0.59
CA GLU A 165 13.20 -5.59 0.63
C GLU A 165 14.61 -5.79 1.20
N ALA A 166 15.59 -6.08 0.35
CA ALA A 166 17.00 -6.19 0.76
C ALA A 166 17.55 -4.86 1.27
N ALA A 167 17.16 -3.71 0.71
CA ALA A 167 17.54 -2.40 1.22
C ALA A 167 16.98 -2.18 2.64
N ILE A 168 15.69 -2.44 2.85
CA ILE A 168 15.02 -2.18 4.13
C ILE A 168 15.45 -3.17 5.22
N PHE A 169 15.53 -4.47 4.93
CA PHE A 169 15.72 -5.52 5.95
C PHE A 169 17.07 -6.23 5.88
N ARG A 170 17.86 -6.03 4.82
CA ARG A 170 19.13 -6.74 4.57
C ARG A 170 18.99 -8.27 4.51
N ASN A 171 17.77 -8.75 4.24
CA ASN A 171 17.41 -10.15 4.00
C ASN A 171 16.14 -10.22 3.12
N LEU A 172 15.75 -11.43 2.71
CA LEU A 172 14.55 -11.70 1.90
C LEU A 172 13.61 -12.71 2.59
N ASP A 173 13.71 -12.85 3.91
CA ASP A 173 12.96 -13.87 4.66
C ASP A 173 11.46 -13.60 4.60
N GLN A 174 11.08 -12.32 4.61
CA GLN A 174 9.68 -11.90 4.50
C GLN A 174 9.10 -12.29 3.13
N ARG A 175 9.81 -11.98 2.03
CA ARG A 175 9.46 -12.38 0.66
C ARG A 175 9.34 -13.89 0.54
N ALA A 176 10.29 -14.64 1.09
CA ALA A 176 10.28 -16.10 1.06
C ALA A 176 9.11 -16.68 1.86
N PHE A 177 8.73 -16.06 2.97
CA PHE A 177 7.55 -16.47 3.73
C PHE A 177 6.26 -16.18 2.96
N VAL A 178 6.15 -15.00 2.35
CA VAL A 178 5.00 -14.61 1.53
C VAL A 178 4.88 -15.46 0.27
N SER A 179 5.98 -15.82 -0.38
CA SER A 179 5.95 -16.67 -1.58
C SER A 179 5.36 -18.06 -1.31
N ARG A 180 5.50 -18.56 -0.07
CA ARG A 180 4.86 -19.80 0.40
C ARG A 180 3.41 -19.62 0.88
N GLY A 181 2.81 -18.45 0.69
CA GLY A 181 1.44 -18.12 1.11
C GLY A 181 1.33 -17.62 2.56
N GLY A 182 2.46 -17.34 3.21
CA GLY A 182 2.49 -16.81 4.57
C GLY A 182 2.16 -15.32 4.66
N HIS A 183 1.67 -14.88 5.81
CA HIS A 183 1.39 -13.48 6.11
C HIS A 183 2.21 -13.05 7.35
N PRO A 184 3.38 -12.41 7.16
CA PRO A 184 4.27 -12.03 8.26
C PRO A 184 3.59 -11.08 9.24
N SER A 185 3.76 -11.31 10.54
CA SER A 185 3.30 -10.39 11.60
C SER A 185 4.32 -9.27 11.86
N THR A 186 4.77 -8.60 10.79
CA THR A 186 5.69 -7.45 10.88
C THR A 186 4.93 -6.13 10.71
N TRP A 187 5.50 -5.03 11.21
CA TRP A 187 4.90 -3.71 11.06
C TRP A 187 4.82 -3.27 9.59
N PHE A 188 5.83 -3.63 8.79
CA PHE A 188 5.88 -3.30 7.36
C PHE A 188 4.84 -4.09 6.57
N TYR A 189 4.73 -5.40 6.84
CA TYR A 189 3.70 -6.22 6.20
C TYR A 189 2.29 -5.81 6.61
N ARG A 190 2.08 -5.38 7.87
CA ARG A 190 0.80 -4.79 8.31
C ARG A 190 0.45 -3.52 7.54
N ALA A 191 1.41 -2.63 7.32
CA ALA A 191 1.21 -1.42 6.50
C ALA A 191 0.85 -1.79 5.06
N PHE A 192 1.57 -2.73 4.46
CA PHE A 192 1.25 -3.30 3.15
C PHE A 192 -0.17 -3.89 3.13
N ALA A 193 -0.53 -4.74 4.09
CA ALA A 193 -1.82 -5.41 4.16
C ALA A 193 -2.99 -4.42 4.33
N THR A 194 -2.75 -3.28 4.98
CA THR A 194 -3.72 -2.18 5.10
C THR A 194 -4.03 -1.57 3.75
N MET A 195 -2.99 -1.23 2.97
CA MET A 195 -3.12 -0.77 1.58
C MET A 195 -3.70 -1.85 0.67
N ALA A 196 -3.26 -3.10 0.81
CA ALA A 196 -3.76 -4.21 0.00
C ALA A 196 -5.26 -4.46 0.25
N ARG A 197 -5.73 -4.29 1.49
CA ARG A 197 -7.16 -4.46 1.81
C ARG A 197 -8.03 -3.40 1.14
N SER A 198 -7.58 -2.15 1.08
CA SER A 198 -8.33 -1.09 0.40
C SER A 198 -8.36 -1.29 -1.11
N ALA A 199 -7.23 -1.66 -1.70
CA ALA A 199 -7.15 -1.99 -3.13
C ALA A 199 -8.00 -3.21 -3.49
N TRP A 200 -7.90 -4.29 -2.72
CA TRP A 200 -8.75 -5.48 -2.90
C TRP A 200 -10.23 -5.14 -2.78
N ALA A 201 -10.62 -4.37 -1.77
CA ALA A 201 -12.00 -3.95 -1.58
C ALA A 201 -12.50 -3.13 -2.79
N LEU A 202 -11.66 -2.23 -3.31
CA LEU A 202 -11.97 -1.47 -4.51
C LEU A 202 -12.21 -2.39 -5.71
N HIS A 203 -11.34 -3.38 -5.96
CA HIS A 203 -11.53 -4.36 -7.04
C HIS A 203 -12.83 -5.14 -6.91
N VAL A 204 -13.17 -5.61 -5.71
CA VAL A 204 -14.43 -6.34 -5.46
C VAL A 204 -15.64 -5.45 -5.76
N VAL A 205 -15.64 -4.20 -5.29
CA VAL A 205 -16.75 -3.27 -5.51
C VAL A 205 -16.86 -2.87 -6.99
N MET A 206 -15.74 -2.63 -7.66
CA MET A 206 -15.69 -2.33 -9.10
C MET A 206 -16.25 -3.51 -9.92
N ALA A 207 -15.84 -4.75 -9.62
CA ALA A 207 -16.33 -5.95 -10.30
C ALA A 207 -17.86 -6.07 -10.17
N LYS A 208 -18.40 -5.84 -8.97
CA LYS A 208 -19.85 -5.83 -8.75
C LYS A 208 -20.59 -4.78 -9.58
N TYR A 209 -20.04 -3.57 -9.63
CA TYR A 209 -20.60 -2.49 -10.44
C TYR A 209 -20.68 -2.89 -11.91
N CYS A 210 -19.61 -3.49 -12.43
CA CYS A 210 -19.57 -4.00 -13.80
C CYS A 210 -20.60 -5.12 -14.02
N SER A 211 -20.71 -6.11 -13.12
CA SER A 211 -21.72 -7.18 -13.21
C SER A 211 -23.16 -6.65 -13.13
N ALA A 212 -23.39 -5.49 -12.50
CA ALA A 212 -24.69 -4.80 -12.45
C ALA A 212 -24.98 -3.93 -13.70
N GLY A 213 -24.13 -3.98 -14.73
CA GLY A 213 -24.29 -3.19 -15.96
C GLY A 213 -23.92 -1.71 -15.82
N GLN A 214 -23.25 -1.32 -14.72
CA GLN A 214 -22.79 0.05 -14.53
C GLN A 214 -21.40 0.24 -15.12
N SER A 215 -21.19 1.35 -15.83
CA SER A 215 -19.87 1.67 -16.42
C SER A 215 -18.92 2.20 -15.35
N VAL A 216 -17.95 1.39 -14.96
CA VAL A 216 -16.82 1.84 -14.14
C VAL A 216 -15.50 1.43 -14.77
N ARG A 217 -14.59 2.39 -14.94
CA ARG A 217 -13.26 2.12 -15.49
C ARG A 217 -12.20 3.03 -14.89
N MET A 218 -11.02 2.47 -14.66
CA MET A 218 -9.82 3.26 -14.44
C MET A 218 -9.22 3.67 -15.77
N PHE A 219 -8.59 4.84 -15.83
CA PHE A 219 -7.87 5.31 -17.00
C PHE A 219 -6.51 5.88 -16.61
N TYR A 220 -5.58 5.85 -17.57
CA TYR A 220 -4.20 6.28 -17.39
C TYR A 220 -3.84 7.21 -18.54
N ALA A 221 -3.10 8.28 -18.25
CA ALA A 221 -2.55 9.14 -19.27
C ALA A 221 -1.42 8.40 -20.02
N ARG A 222 -1.40 8.57 -21.35
CA ARG A 222 -0.39 7.94 -22.21
C ARG A 222 0.94 8.71 -22.09
N ARG A 223 2.05 8.00 -21.87
CA ARG A 223 3.39 8.62 -21.93
C ARG A 223 3.58 9.37 -23.25
N GLY A 224 4.06 10.62 -23.17
CA GLY A 224 4.23 11.54 -24.30
C GLY A 224 2.99 12.35 -24.68
N SER A 225 1.80 12.07 -24.12
CA SER A 225 0.61 12.88 -24.42
C SER A 225 0.73 14.28 -23.83
N LYS A 226 0.04 15.24 -24.46
CA LYS A 226 -0.09 16.60 -23.90
C LYS A 226 -0.90 16.54 -22.60
N TYR A 227 -0.58 17.44 -21.67
CA TYR A 227 -1.36 17.65 -20.47
C TYR A 227 -2.77 18.19 -20.83
N ALA A 228 -3.80 17.67 -20.15
CA ALA A 228 -5.18 18.08 -20.32
C ALA A 228 -5.86 18.22 -18.95
N GLU A 229 -6.00 19.45 -18.48
CA GLU A 229 -6.47 19.79 -17.12
C GLU A 229 -7.86 19.22 -16.77
N GLU A 230 -8.71 18.97 -17.76
CA GLU A 230 -10.03 18.36 -17.57
C GLU A 230 -9.95 16.91 -17.04
N TYR A 231 -8.88 16.18 -17.36
CA TYR A 231 -8.71 14.75 -17.03
C TYR A 231 -7.43 14.45 -16.25
N MET A 232 -6.58 15.45 -16.01
CA MET A 232 -5.25 15.30 -15.46
C MET A 232 -4.95 16.36 -14.41
N GLU A 233 -4.31 15.96 -13.32
CA GLU A 233 -3.75 16.84 -12.30
C GLU A 233 -2.23 16.62 -12.24
N SER A 234 -1.42 17.69 -12.34
CA SER A 234 0.04 17.56 -12.26
C SER A 234 0.53 17.47 -10.81
N VAL A 235 1.41 16.50 -10.51
CA VAL A 235 2.05 16.39 -9.18
C VAL A 235 3.24 17.32 -8.98
N ALA A 236 3.72 17.96 -10.06
CA ALA A 236 4.84 18.90 -10.05
C ALA A 236 4.48 20.19 -10.82
N ALA A 237 5.08 21.32 -10.46
CA ALA A 237 4.90 22.60 -11.14
C ALA A 237 6.11 22.93 -12.04
N PRO A 238 5.95 23.66 -13.17
CA PRO A 238 4.69 24.13 -13.77
C PRO A 238 4.09 23.14 -14.78
N ALA A 239 2.78 23.29 -15.03
CA ALA A 239 1.92 22.40 -15.85
C ALA A 239 2.21 22.40 -17.37
N SER A 240 3.44 22.73 -17.78
CA SER A 240 3.88 22.70 -19.18
C SER A 240 4.75 21.49 -19.42
N GLY A 241 4.40 20.69 -20.43
CA GLY A 241 5.19 19.52 -20.81
C GLY A 241 4.35 18.38 -21.36
N CYS A 242 5.02 17.24 -21.49
CA CYS A 242 4.38 15.98 -21.86
C CYS A 242 4.27 15.08 -20.63
N VAL A 243 3.26 14.22 -20.62
CA VAL A 243 3.11 13.21 -19.57
C VAL A 243 4.29 12.25 -19.61
N ALA A 244 5.08 12.21 -18.54
CA ALA A 244 6.12 11.19 -18.37
C ALA A 244 5.48 9.85 -17.96
N PHE A 245 4.64 9.89 -16.92
CA PHE A 245 3.90 8.74 -16.42
C PHE A 245 2.69 9.18 -15.57
N THR A 246 1.73 8.26 -15.41
CA THR A 246 0.60 8.42 -14.48
C THR A 246 1.01 7.97 -13.08
N VAL A 247 0.95 8.86 -12.10
CA VAL A 247 1.26 8.60 -10.68
C VAL A 247 0.11 7.89 -9.98
N THR A 248 -1.12 8.35 -10.22
CA THR A 248 -2.34 7.71 -9.73
C THR A 248 -3.34 7.66 -10.87
N PRO A 249 -4.00 6.51 -11.14
CA PRO A 249 -5.01 6.43 -12.18
C PRO A 249 -6.13 7.46 -11.99
N GLY A 250 -6.83 7.78 -13.07
CA GLY A 250 -8.13 8.41 -12.98
C GLY A 250 -9.21 7.33 -12.92
N VAL A 251 -10.41 7.69 -12.47
CA VAL A 251 -11.56 6.78 -12.48
C VAL A 251 -12.78 7.46 -13.08
N LYS A 252 -13.50 6.75 -13.95
CA LYS A 252 -14.81 7.16 -14.47
C LYS A 252 -15.87 6.20 -13.95
N VAL A 253 -16.89 6.75 -13.28
CA VAL A 253 -18.01 6.04 -12.67
C VAL A 253 -19.30 6.67 -13.19
N GLY A 254 -19.95 6.01 -14.17
CA GLY A 254 -21.02 6.65 -14.93
C GLY A 254 -20.53 7.94 -15.60
N ASP A 255 -21.14 9.07 -15.25
CA ASP A 255 -20.78 10.40 -15.75
C ASP A 255 -19.77 11.14 -14.87
N THR A 256 -19.47 10.62 -13.67
CA THR A 256 -18.50 11.24 -12.78
C THR A 256 -17.09 10.82 -13.16
N VAL A 257 -16.19 11.79 -13.31
CA VAL A 257 -14.78 11.58 -13.62
C VAL A 257 -13.92 12.16 -12.51
N VAL A 258 -12.97 11.35 -12.03
CA VAL A 258 -11.85 11.80 -11.20
C VAL A 258 -10.61 11.81 -12.07
N ALA A 259 -9.94 12.95 -12.15
CA ALA A 259 -8.73 13.14 -12.93
C ALA A 259 -7.62 12.17 -12.47
N CYS A 260 -6.78 11.78 -13.41
CA CYS A 260 -5.55 11.05 -13.09
C CYS A 260 -4.46 12.02 -12.62
N MET A 261 -3.64 11.61 -11.66
CA MET A 261 -2.47 12.40 -11.27
C MET A 261 -1.29 12.01 -12.16
N VAL A 262 -0.62 12.99 -12.77
CA VAL A 262 0.45 12.79 -13.74
C VAL A 262 1.73 13.51 -13.33
N PHE A 263 2.86 12.88 -13.65
CA PHE A 263 4.16 13.54 -13.62
C PHE A 263 4.48 14.05 -15.03
N LEU A 264 4.85 15.31 -15.14
CA LEU A 264 5.20 15.96 -16.40
C LEU A 264 6.72 16.04 -16.54
N CYS A 265 7.21 15.89 -17.77
CA CYS A 265 8.59 16.17 -18.12
C CYS A 265 8.65 17.14 -19.30
N ASP A 266 9.80 17.77 -19.48
CA ASP A 266 10.01 18.61 -20.65
C ASP A 266 9.92 17.77 -21.94
N PRO A 267 9.41 18.34 -23.04
CA PRO A 267 9.24 17.61 -24.29
C PRO A 267 10.54 17.04 -24.88
N GLN A 268 11.71 17.60 -24.52
CA GLN A 268 13.01 17.14 -25.01
C GLN A 268 13.48 15.85 -24.32
N ASP A 269 13.08 15.59 -23.07
CA ASP A 269 13.46 14.40 -22.30
C ASP A 269 12.61 13.17 -22.64
N ALA A 270 11.44 13.36 -23.26
CA ALA A 270 10.52 12.28 -23.61
C ALA A 270 11.10 11.32 -24.67
N ASN A 271 12.10 11.74 -25.45
CA ASN A 271 12.71 10.96 -26.54
C ASN A 271 13.98 10.17 -26.14
N ASN A 272 14.54 10.39 -24.94
CA ASN A 272 15.87 9.87 -24.56
C ASN A 272 15.86 8.66 -23.63
N VAL A 273 14.70 8.06 -23.33
CA VAL A 273 14.62 6.82 -22.53
C VAL A 273 13.84 5.78 -23.32
N GLN A 274 14.60 5.07 -24.16
CA GLN A 274 14.19 3.96 -25.02
C GLN A 274 14.70 2.64 -24.44
#